data_AF-A0A9E1BD90-F1
#
_entry.id   AF-A0A9E1BD90-F1
#
_cell.length_a   1.000
_cell.length_b   1.000
_cell.length_c   1.000
_cell.angle_alpha   90.00
_cell.angle_beta   90.00
_cell.angle_gamma   90.00
#
_symmetry.space_group_name_H-M   'P 1'
#
loop_
_entity.id
_entity.type
_entity.pdbx_description
1 polymer ?
#
loop_
_entity_poly.entity_id
_entity_poly.type
_entity_poly.pdbx_seq_one_letter_code
_entity_poly.pdbx_strand_id
1 'polypeptide(L)'
;MFFIGVSGGILDSFLSAFLLTFLIIIGVFMTFAVSKLLSKTILKGVPSSFTLELPPYRKPQIGKVIVRSVLDRTLFVLGRAAAVAAPAGLIIWIMANVTVNDMSILNHCADFLDPFAKLLGLDGVILIAFILGMPANEIVFPIIIMAYLAQGSILELGNLSELRTLLITNGWNWITAGSMMLFSLMHWPCSTTLITIKKETGSMKWTVLSFLIPTLIGTVICFLFSNIARLFV
;
A
#
# COMPACT_ATOMS: atom_id res chain seq x y z
N MET A 1 7.70 -2.67 15.25
CA MET A 1 6.92 -1.59 15.90
C MET A 1 5.73 -2.13 16.69
N PHE A 2 4.81 -2.87 16.07
CA PHE A 2 3.60 -3.40 16.74
C PHE A 2 3.82 -4.27 18.00
N PHE A 3 4.88 -5.09 18.02
CA PHE A 3 5.15 -6.00 19.14
C PHE A 3 6.08 -5.43 20.22
N ILE A 4 6.74 -4.30 19.94
CA ILE A 4 7.81 -3.74 20.77
C ILE A 4 7.34 -2.48 21.52
N GLY A 5 6.34 -1.76 21.00
CA GLY A 5 5.90 -0.46 21.54
C GLY A 5 4.93 -0.49 22.73
N VAL A 6 4.80 -1.60 23.47
CA VAL A 6 3.83 -1.67 24.59
C VAL A 6 4.45 -1.34 25.94
N SER A 7 5.76 -1.50 26.11
CA SER A 7 6.51 -0.91 27.22
C SER A 7 7.07 0.43 26.77
N GLY A 8 6.65 1.52 27.42
CA GLY A 8 7.15 2.89 27.16
C GLY A 8 8.61 3.12 27.58
N GLY A 9 9.46 2.10 27.43
CA GLY A 9 10.89 2.18 27.71
C GLY A 9 11.63 2.97 26.64
N ILE A 10 12.68 3.67 27.06
CA ILE A 10 13.58 4.39 26.14
C ILE A 10 14.20 3.42 25.12
N LEU A 11 14.59 2.21 25.56
CA LEU A 11 15.17 1.18 24.68
C LEU A 11 14.19 0.68 23.60
N ASP A 12 12.91 0.52 23.93
CA ASP A 12 11.88 0.09 22.97
C ASP A 12 11.63 1.16 21.90
N SER A 13 11.70 2.44 22.31
CA SER A 13 11.60 3.58 21.41
C SER A 13 12.78 3.60 20.42
N PHE A 14 14.01 3.42 20.90
CA PHE A 14 15.20 3.32 20.03
C PHE A 14 15.11 2.12 19.07
N LEU A 15 14.70 0.96 19.56
CA LEU A 15 14.55 -0.25 18.75
C LEU A 15 13.51 -0.04 17.65
N SER A 16 12.37 0.57 17.99
CA SER A 16 11.32 0.90 17.02
C SER A 16 11.82 1.84 15.91
N ALA A 17 12.53 2.91 16.27
CA ALA A 17 13.11 3.86 15.33
C ALA A 17 14.16 3.19 14.42
N PHE A 18 15.00 2.33 14.99
CA PHE A 18 15.99 1.56 14.24
C PHE A 18 15.33 0.64 13.20
N LEU A 19 14.28 -0.10 13.59
CA LEU A 19 13.55 -0.97 12.67
C LEU A 19 12.89 -0.21 11.52
N LEU A 20 12.28 0.95 11.80
CA LEU A 20 11.70 1.79 10.76
C LEU A 20 12.77 2.31 9.80
N THR A 21 13.90 2.79 10.33
CA THR A 21 15.02 3.27 9.52
C THR A 21 15.57 2.15 8.64
N PHE A 22 15.74 0.94 9.19
CA PHE A 22 16.18 -0.22 8.45
C PHE A 22 15.22 -0.57 7.30
N LEU A 23 13.91 -0.53 7.56
CA LEU A 23 12.90 -0.78 6.53
C LEU A 23 12.93 0.26 5.41
N ILE A 24 13.12 1.55 5.75
CA ILE A 24 13.27 2.62 4.75
C ILE A 24 14.52 2.39 3.89
N ILE A 25 15.64 2.00 4.50
CA ILE A 25 16.89 1.69 3.80
C ILE A 25 16.68 0.54 2.80
N ILE A 26 15.93 -0.50 3.17
CA ILE A 26 15.56 -1.59 2.25
C ILE A 26 14.80 -1.03 1.04
N GLY A 27 13.83 -0.14 1.24
CA GLY A 27 13.06 0.48 0.15
C GLY A 27 13.94 1.29 -0.81
N VAL A 28 14.88 2.07 -0.26
CA VAL A 28 15.86 2.82 -1.05
C VAL A 28 16.76 1.89 -1.86
N PHE A 29 17.30 0.85 -1.23
CA PHE A 29 18.14 -0.13 -1.92
C PHE A 29 17.39 -0.83 -3.04
N MET A 30 16.14 -1.24 -2.80
CA MET A 30 15.30 -1.86 -3.82
C MET A 30 15.00 -0.91 -4.98
N THR A 31 14.80 0.38 -4.72
CA THR A 31 14.63 1.39 -5.78
C THR A 31 15.86 1.43 -6.70
N PHE A 32 17.07 1.43 -6.14
CA PHE A 32 18.30 1.37 -6.94
C PHE A 32 18.44 0.04 -7.67
N ALA A 33 18.09 -1.09 -7.04
CA ALA A 33 18.15 -2.41 -7.66
C ALA A 33 17.22 -2.51 -8.88
N VAL A 34 15.97 -2.05 -8.75
CA VAL A 34 14.99 -2.02 -9.85
C VAL A 34 15.41 -1.06 -10.95
N SER A 35 15.90 0.13 -10.60
CA SER A 35 16.42 1.10 -11.59
C SER A 35 17.58 0.52 -12.40
N LYS A 36 18.52 -0.18 -11.74
CA LYS A 36 19.63 -0.89 -12.38
C LYS A 36 19.15 -2.07 -13.26
N LEU A 37 18.13 -2.80 -12.82
CA LEU A 37 17.53 -3.88 -13.61
C LEU A 37 16.85 -3.33 -14.88
N LEU A 38 16.05 -2.27 -14.73
CA LEU A 38 15.31 -1.66 -15.84
C LEU A 38 16.23 -0.98 -16.85
N SER A 39 17.25 -0.24 -16.40
CA SER A 39 18.26 0.38 -17.28
C SER A 39 19.03 -0.66 -18.12
N LYS A 40 19.25 -1.87 -17.59
CA LYS A 40 19.87 -2.97 -18.34
C LYS A 40 18.90 -3.73 -19.26
N THR A 41 17.59 -3.66 -19.04
CA THR A 41 16.60 -4.47 -19.75
C THR A 41 15.75 -3.64 -20.69
N ILE A 42 14.77 -2.91 -20.16
CA ILE A 42 13.70 -2.25 -20.90
C ILE A 42 14.06 -0.79 -21.26
N LEU A 43 14.82 -0.10 -20.40
CA LEU A 43 15.17 1.32 -20.54
C LEU A 43 16.55 1.53 -21.20
N LYS A 44 16.89 0.72 -22.21
CA LYS A 44 18.07 0.98 -23.04
C LYS A 44 17.76 2.16 -23.97
N GLY A 45 18.25 3.34 -23.65
CA GLY A 45 17.98 4.55 -24.41
C GLY A 45 19.12 5.56 -24.33
N VAL A 46 19.15 6.47 -25.31
CA VAL A 46 20.08 7.60 -25.37
C VAL A 46 19.77 8.55 -24.20
N PRO A 47 20.76 9.01 -23.42
CA PRO A 47 20.53 9.97 -22.36
C PRO A 47 19.91 11.24 -22.95
N SER A 48 18.64 11.52 -22.63
CA SER A 48 18.04 12.80 -22.95
C SER A 48 18.64 13.84 -22.03
N SER A 49 19.51 14.70 -22.55
CA SER A 49 19.96 15.88 -21.82
C SER A 49 18.74 16.80 -21.64
N PHE A 50 18.12 16.76 -20.46
CA PHE A 50 17.24 17.84 -20.04
C PHE A 50 18.14 19.04 -19.75
N THR A 51 18.37 19.86 -20.77
CA THR A 51 18.85 21.22 -20.58
C THR A 51 17.72 21.98 -19.91
N LEU A 52 17.72 21.96 -18.58
CA LEU A 52 16.74 22.65 -17.77
C LEU A 52 17.09 24.13 -17.79
N GLU A 53 16.75 24.82 -18.88
CA GLU A 53 16.84 26.27 -18.93
C GLU A 53 15.85 26.81 -17.91
N LEU A 54 16.38 27.34 -16.81
CA LEU A 54 15.54 27.87 -15.75
C LEU A 54 14.81 29.10 -16.30
N PRO A 55 13.47 29.09 -16.41
CA PRO A 55 12.76 30.26 -16.89
C PRO A 55 12.95 31.43 -15.91
N PRO A 56 12.97 32.68 -16.39
CA PRO A 56 13.10 33.85 -15.52
C PRO A 56 11.96 33.87 -14.49
N TYR A 57 12.34 33.90 -13.20
CA TYR A 57 11.42 33.88 -12.06
C TYR A 57 10.50 35.10 -12.08
N ARG A 58 9.19 34.87 -12.17
CA ARG A 58 8.16 35.93 -12.12
C ARG A 58 7.49 35.92 -10.75
N LYS A 59 7.28 37.10 -10.15
CA LYS A 59 6.59 37.21 -8.86
C LYS A 59 5.15 36.67 -8.99
N PRO A 60 4.72 35.73 -8.15
CA PRO A 60 3.39 35.15 -8.24
C PRO A 60 2.32 36.16 -7.80
N GLN A 61 1.21 36.22 -8.55
CA GLN A 61 0.02 36.98 -8.15
C GLN A 61 -0.78 36.14 -7.16
N ILE A 62 -0.50 36.29 -5.85
CA ILE A 62 -0.99 35.42 -4.78
C ILE A 62 -2.49 35.07 -4.91
N GLY A 63 -3.37 36.07 -5.03
CA GLY A 63 -4.82 35.83 -5.12
C GLY A 63 -5.26 35.06 -6.36
N LYS A 64 -4.76 35.45 -7.54
CA LYS A 64 -5.07 34.75 -8.81
C LYS A 64 -4.50 33.34 -8.83
N VAL A 65 -3.31 33.12 -8.25
CA VAL A 65 -2.68 31.80 -8.15
C VAL A 65 -3.50 30.89 -7.24
N ILE A 66 -3.98 31.37 -6.09
CA ILE A 66 -4.80 30.57 -5.17
C ILE A 66 -6.11 30.15 -5.85
N VAL A 67 -6.88 31.12 -6.38
CA VAL A 67 -8.18 30.84 -7.01
C VAL A 67 -8.01 29.87 -8.18
N ARG A 68 -7.04 30.14 -9.06
CA ARG A 68 -6.80 29.32 -10.26
C ARG A 68 -6.22 27.95 -9.91
N SER A 69 -5.37 27.85 -8.89
CA SER A 69 -4.85 26.56 -8.43
C SER A 69 -5.96 25.72 -7.79
N VAL A 70 -6.84 26.31 -6.99
CA VAL A 70 -7.95 25.60 -6.37
C VAL A 70 -8.95 25.12 -7.42
N LEU A 71 -9.38 26.00 -8.33
CA LEU A 71 -10.38 25.69 -9.36
C LEU A 71 -9.82 24.76 -10.44
N ASP A 72 -8.66 25.07 -11.02
CA ASP A 72 -8.17 24.35 -12.20
C ASP A 72 -7.37 23.08 -11.83
N ARG A 73 -6.73 23.05 -10.65
CA ARG A 73 -5.89 21.91 -10.24
C ARG A 73 -6.53 21.09 -9.13
N THR A 74 -6.91 21.72 -8.01
CA THR A 74 -7.36 20.97 -6.83
C THR A 74 -8.69 20.27 -7.07
N LEU A 75 -9.70 20.98 -7.61
CA LEU A 75 -11.02 20.40 -7.90
C LEU A 75 -10.94 19.28 -8.93
N PHE A 76 -10.10 19.40 -9.96
CA PHE A 76 -9.95 18.37 -10.99
C PHE A 76 -9.19 17.13 -10.51
N VAL A 77 -8.23 17.30 -9.59
CA VAL A 77 -7.58 16.17 -8.91
C VAL A 77 -8.55 15.49 -7.93
N LEU A 78 -9.28 16.28 -7.14
CA LEU A 78 -10.28 15.78 -6.19
C LEU A 78 -11.40 15.02 -6.90
N GLY A 79 -11.93 15.56 -8.00
CA GLY A 79 -12.95 14.89 -8.81
C GLY A 79 -12.48 13.53 -9.35
N ARG A 80 -11.21 13.43 -9.76
CA ARG A 80 -10.62 12.14 -10.17
C ARG A 80 -10.47 11.16 -9.02
N ALA A 81 -10.06 11.65 -7.85
CA ALA A 81 -9.98 10.82 -6.64
C ALA A 81 -11.37 10.30 -6.24
N ALA A 82 -12.37 11.18 -6.19
CA ALA A 82 -13.76 10.83 -5.87
C ALA A 82 -14.36 9.84 -6.88
N ALA A 83 -14.09 10.02 -8.17
CA ALA A 83 -14.55 9.12 -9.23
C ALA A 83 -14.02 7.69 -9.09
N VAL A 84 -12.89 7.49 -8.41
CA VAL A 84 -12.34 6.15 -8.13
C VAL A 84 -12.71 5.66 -6.72
N ALA A 85 -12.71 6.55 -5.73
CA ALA A 85 -13.00 6.21 -4.34
C ALA A 85 -14.48 5.87 -4.09
N ALA A 86 -15.42 6.61 -4.70
CA ALA A 86 -16.86 6.36 -4.52
C ALA A 86 -17.31 4.95 -4.98
N PRO A 87 -17.00 4.49 -6.21
CA PRO A 87 -17.38 3.14 -6.63
C PRO A 87 -16.66 2.07 -5.81
N ALA A 88 -15.40 2.28 -5.44
CA ALA A 88 -14.68 1.32 -4.62
C ALA A 88 -15.24 1.22 -3.19
N GLY A 89 -15.61 2.35 -2.57
CA GLY A 89 -16.27 2.37 -1.27
C GLY A 89 -17.62 1.65 -1.31
N LEU A 90 -18.39 1.81 -2.38
CA LEU A 90 -19.64 1.08 -2.58
C LEU A 90 -19.39 -0.44 -2.71
N ILE A 91 -18.37 -0.86 -3.45
CA ILE A 91 -17.98 -2.28 -3.56
C ILE A 91 -17.57 -2.84 -2.19
N ILE A 92 -16.72 -2.11 -1.45
CA ILE A 92 -16.28 -2.51 -0.10
C ILE A 92 -17.49 -2.67 0.83
N TRP A 93 -18.42 -1.72 0.79
CA TRP A 93 -19.63 -1.76 1.61
C TRP A 93 -20.51 -2.96 1.27
N ILE A 94 -20.73 -3.25 -0.01
CA ILE A 94 -21.48 -4.44 -0.45
C ILE A 94 -20.77 -5.71 0.04
N MET A 95 -19.46 -5.82 -0.16
CA MET A 95 -18.71 -7.01 0.24
C MET A 95 -18.73 -7.22 1.76
N ALA A 96 -18.73 -6.15 2.55
CA ALA A 96 -18.74 -6.23 4.00
C ALA A 96 -20.14 -6.51 4.59
N ASN A 97 -21.21 -5.98 3.99
CA ASN A 97 -22.56 -6.04 4.57
C ASN A 97 -23.43 -7.15 3.99
N VAL A 98 -23.17 -7.61 2.77
CA VAL A 98 -23.93 -8.73 2.19
C VAL A 98 -23.36 -10.04 2.72
N THR A 99 -24.22 -10.81 3.40
CA THR A 99 -23.88 -12.10 3.97
C THR A 99 -24.44 -13.24 3.13
N VAL A 100 -23.65 -14.31 2.99
CA VAL A 100 -24.01 -15.57 2.35
C VAL A 100 -23.62 -16.68 3.33
N ASN A 101 -24.58 -17.51 3.75
CA ASN A 101 -24.36 -18.57 4.75
C ASN A 101 -23.68 -18.04 6.03
N ASP A 102 -24.23 -16.97 6.62
CA ASP A 102 -23.75 -16.32 7.86
C ASP A 102 -22.34 -15.68 7.80
N MET A 103 -21.68 -15.67 6.64
CA MET A 103 -20.39 -15.00 6.43
C MET A 103 -20.50 -13.88 5.39
N SER A 104 -19.78 -12.78 5.58
CA SER A 104 -19.74 -11.69 4.60
C SER A 104 -19.06 -12.14 3.31
N ILE A 105 -19.44 -11.56 2.16
CA ILE A 105 -18.77 -11.81 0.87
C ILE A 105 -17.27 -11.50 0.99
N LEU A 106 -16.90 -10.48 1.78
CA LEU A 106 -15.52 -10.14 2.08
C LEU A 106 -14.74 -11.31 2.68
N ASN A 107 -15.32 -12.00 3.67
CA ASN A 107 -14.68 -13.14 4.32
C ASN A 107 -14.64 -14.37 3.41
N HIS A 108 -15.67 -14.61 2.59
CA HIS A 108 -15.60 -15.65 1.53
C HIS A 108 -14.43 -15.41 0.56
N CYS A 109 -14.22 -14.17 0.13
CA CYS A 109 -13.09 -13.82 -0.71
C CYS A 109 -11.74 -13.91 0.03
N ALA A 110 -11.71 -13.58 1.32
CA ALA A 110 -10.52 -13.74 2.16
C ALA A 110 -10.12 -15.21 2.26
N ASP A 111 -11.06 -16.11 2.57
CA ASP A 111 -10.83 -17.54 2.68
C ASP A 111 -10.36 -18.16 1.36
N PHE A 112 -10.89 -17.68 0.23
CA PHE A 112 -10.43 -18.11 -1.09
C PHE A 112 -8.97 -17.70 -1.36
N LEU A 113 -8.56 -16.53 -0.90
CA LEU A 113 -7.19 -16.00 -1.07
C LEU A 113 -6.21 -16.50 -0.01
N ASP A 114 -6.71 -17.00 1.11
CA ASP A 114 -5.94 -17.41 2.28
C ASP A 114 -4.81 -18.43 1.99
N PRO A 115 -5.01 -19.49 1.18
CA PRO A 115 -3.93 -20.44 0.87
C PRO A 115 -2.74 -19.76 0.20
N PHE A 116 -3.01 -18.81 -0.70
CA PHE A 116 -1.96 -18.05 -1.38
C PHE A 116 -1.34 -17.01 -0.44
N ALA A 117 -2.16 -16.32 0.36
CA ALA A 117 -1.67 -15.33 1.32
C ALA A 117 -0.73 -15.97 2.36
N LYS A 118 -1.06 -17.16 2.86
CA LYS A 118 -0.22 -17.93 3.79
C LYS A 118 1.14 -18.30 3.21
N LEU A 119 1.28 -18.47 1.89
CA LEU A 119 2.60 -18.69 1.27
C LEU A 119 3.48 -17.44 1.33
N LEU A 120 2.88 -16.26 1.30
CA LEU A 120 3.56 -14.97 1.43
C LEU A 120 3.82 -14.58 2.89
N GLY A 121 3.42 -15.41 3.86
CA GLY A 121 3.43 -15.06 5.27
C GLY A 121 2.36 -14.06 5.67
N LEU A 122 1.34 -13.87 4.83
CA LEU A 122 0.18 -13.03 5.09
C LEU A 122 -1.04 -13.90 5.42
N ASP A 123 -2.16 -13.26 5.70
CA ASP A 123 -3.48 -13.86 5.85
C ASP A 123 -4.39 -13.43 4.68
N GLY A 124 -5.40 -14.23 4.36
CA GLY A 124 -6.37 -13.95 3.29
C GLY A 124 -7.02 -12.58 3.44
N VAL A 125 -7.31 -12.16 4.68
CA VAL A 125 -7.85 -10.84 5.02
C VAL A 125 -6.87 -9.72 4.63
N ILE A 126 -5.58 -9.88 4.87
CA ILE A 126 -4.56 -8.88 4.52
C ILE A 126 -4.50 -8.73 3.00
N LEU A 127 -4.49 -9.84 2.27
CA LEU A 127 -4.36 -9.81 0.82
C LEU A 127 -5.59 -9.18 0.15
N ILE A 128 -6.82 -9.55 0.57
CA ILE A 128 -8.03 -8.91 0.04
C ILE A 128 -8.08 -7.42 0.41
N ALA A 129 -7.59 -7.03 1.60
CA ALA A 129 -7.52 -5.64 1.99
C ALA A 129 -6.59 -4.81 1.10
N PHE A 130 -5.45 -5.35 0.65
CA PHE A 130 -4.61 -4.68 -0.35
C PHE A 130 -5.31 -4.54 -1.70
N ILE A 131 -6.05 -5.57 -2.14
CA ILE A 131 -6.78 -5.54 -3.41
C ILE A 131 -7.87 -4.47 -3.37
N LEU A 132 -8.66 -4.44 -2.31
CA LEU A 132 -9.72 -3.45 -2.11
C LEU A 132 -9.18 -2.05 -1.77
N GLY A 133 -7.97 -1.97 -1.19
CA GLY A 133 -7.25 -0.74 -0.89
C GLY A 133 -6.56 -0.08 -2.10
N MET A 134 -6.64 -0.68 -3.30
CA MET A 134 -6.07 -0.09 -4.53
C MET A 134 -6.45 1.39 -4.80
N PRO A 135 -7.67 1.88 -4.46
CA PRO A 135 -8.02 3.30 -4.60
C PRO A 135 -7.21 4.23 -3.69
N ALA A 136 -6.92 3.79 -2.46
CA ALA A 136 -6.24 4.56 -1.43
C ALA A 136 -5.47 3.60 -0.51
N ASN A 137 -4.14 3.60 -0.57
CA ASN A 137 -3.34 2.60 0.14
C ASN A 137 -3.43 2.75 1.67
N GLU A 138 -3.86 3.92 2.13
CA GLU A 138 -4.09 4.25 3.53
C GLU A 138 -5.29 3.49 4.13
N ILE A 139 -6.27 3.07 3.32
CA ILE A 139 -7.45 2.35 3.81
C ILE A 139 -7.23 0.84 3.99
N VAL A 140 -6.06 0.31 3.60
CA VAL A 140 -5.75 -1.12 3.74
C VAL A 140 -5.90 -1.59 5.19
N PHE A 141 -5.32 -0.86 6.14
CA PHE A 141 -5.36 -1.26 7.54
C PHE A 141 -6.77 -1.13 8.18
N PRO A 142 -7.53 -0.06 7.91
CA PRO A 142 -8.93 -0.01 8.28
C PRO A 142 -9.80 -1.14 7.70
N ILE A 143 -9.56 -1.59 6.45
CA ILE A 143 -10.27 -2.75 5.87
C ILE A 143 -9.92 -4.04 6.63
N ILE A 144 -8.64 -4.22 7.02
CA ILE A 144 -8.21 -5.37 7.83
C ILE A 144 -8.97 -5.41 9.17
N ILE A 145 -9.06 -4.28 9.87
CA ILE A 145 -9.80 -4.18 11.14
C ILE A 145 -11.28 -4.50 10.92
N MET A 146 -11.89 -3.91 9.90
CA MET A 146 -13.30 -4.13 9.55
C MET A 146 -13.59 -5.62 9.30
N ALA A 147 -12.72 -6.31 8.54
CA ALA A 147 -12.85 -7.73 8.25
C ALA A 147 -12.68 -8.61 9.50
N TYR A 148 -11.65 -8.36 10.32
CA TYR A 148 -11.40 -9.13 11.55
C TYR A 148 -12.49 -8.94 12.61
N LEU A 149 -13.11 -7.76 12.67
CA LEU A 149 -14.25 -7.52 13.56
C LEU A 149 -15.59 -8.01 12.98
N ALA A 150 -15.60 -8.48 11.73
CA ALA A 150 -16.80 -8.82 10.96
C ALA A 150 -17.84 -7.68 11.00
N GLN A 151 -17.38 -6.43 10.96
CA GLN A 151 -18.24 -5.25 11.00
C GLN A 151 -18.48 -4.70 9.61
N GLY A 152 -19.67 -4.15 9.37
CA GLY A 152 -20.08 -3.61 8.07
C GLY A 152 -19.55 -2.20 7.74
N SER A 153 -18.78 -1.58 8.65
CA SER A 153 -18.24 -0.23 8.48
C SER A 153 -16.77 -0.15 8.84
N ILE A 154 -16.04 0.72 8.12
CA ILE A 154 -14.64 1.01 8.39
C ILE A 154 -14.54 1.73 9.74
N LEU A 155 -13.97 1.07 10.75
CA LEU A 155 -13.71 1.66 12.06
C LEU A 155 -12.21 1.91 12.24
N GLU A 156 -11.88 3.01 12.89
CA GLU A 156 -10.56 3.25 13.47
C GLU A 156 -10.60 2.85 14.94
N LEU A 157 -9.74 1.90 15.34
CA LEU A 157 -9.57 1.58 16.75
C LEU A 157 -8.82 2.71 17.45
N GLY A 158 -9.44 3.30 18.48
CA GLY A 158 -8.86 4.42 19.23
C GLY A 158 -7.72 4.03 20.18
N ASN A 159 -7.50 2.73 20.42
CA ASN A 159 -6.54 2.24 21.40
C ASN A 159 -5.56 1.20 20.81
N LEU A 160 -4.27 1.41 21.05
CA LEU A 160 -3.20 0.55 20.54
C LEU A 160 -3.22 -0.85 21.17
N SER A 161 -3.66 -0.98 22.43
CA SER A 161 -3.75 -2.28 23.12
C SER A 161 -4.85 -3.17 22.54
N GLU A 162 -6.00 -2.60 22.22
CA GLU A 162 -7.12 -3.29 21.56
C GLU A 162 -6.70 -3.78 20.17
N LEU A 163 -6.01 -2.91 19.43
CA LEU A 163 -5.48 -3.26 18.12
C LEU A 163 -4.47 -4.42 18.19
N ARG A 164 -3.52 -4.38 19.13
CA ARG A 164 -2.59 -5.50 19.34
C ARG A 164 -3.33 -6.80 19.63
N THR A 165 -4.36 -6.75 20.47
CA THR A 165 -5.14 -7.93 20.86
C THR A 165 -5.91 -8.50 19.67
N LEU A 166 -6.54 -7.64 18.87
CA LEU A 166 -7.24 -8.05 17.64
C LEU A 166 -6.31 -8.79 16.68
N LEU A 167 -5.11 -8.23 16.42
CA LEU A 167 -4.16 -8.82 15.49
C LEU A 167 -3.66 -10.19 15.99
N ILE A 168 -3.29 -10.31 17.26
CA ILE A 168 -2.79 -11.57 17.84
C ILE A 168 -3.87 -12.66 17.80
N THR A 169 -5.12 -12.31 18.13
CA THR A 169 -6.26 -13.24 18.11
C THR A 169 -6.53 -13.76 16.69
N ASN A 170 -6.27 -12.95 15.66
CA ASN A 170 -6.36 -13.35 14.25
C ASN A 170 -5.05 -13.95 13.71
N GLY A 171 -4.18 -14.47 14.59
CA GLY A 171 -3.00 -15.24 14.18
C GLY A 171 -1.80 -14.42 13.72
N TRP A 172 -1.76 -13.10 13.99
CA TRP A 172 -0.58 -12.30 13.67
C TRP A 172 0.60 -12.68 14.56
N ASN A 173 1.62 -13.21 13.93
CA ASN A 173 2.93 -13.41 14.53
C ASN A 173 3.95 -12.39 13.96
N TRP A 174 5.20 -12.48 14.41
CA TRP A 174 6.26 -11.58 13.94
C TRP A 174 6.56 -11.76 12.44
N ILE A 175 6.34 -12.96 11.87
CA ILE A 175 6.48 -13.24 10.43
C ILE A 175 5.39 -12.52 9.65
N THR A 176 4.14 -12.57 10.12
CA THR A 176 3.00 -11.85 9.50
C THR A 176 3.21 -10.36 9.53
N ALA A 177 3.63 -9.81 10.67
CA ALA A 177 3.93 -8.38 10.77
C ALA A 177 5.11 -7.97 9.88
N GLY A 178 6.17 -8.79 9.82
CA GLY A 178 7.31 -8.58 8.93
C GLY A 178 6.91 -8.58 7.45
N SER A 179 6.13 -9.58 7.04
CA SER A 179 5.64 -9.73 5.67
C SER A 179 4.69 -8.59 5.30
N MET A 180 3.80 -8.17 6.21
CA MET A 180 2.91 -7.01 6.02
C MET A 180 3.72 -5.72 5.78
N MET A 181 4.77 -5.49 6.57
CA MET A 181 5.64 -4.32 6.43
C MET A 181 6.45 -4.33 5.13
N LEU A 182 6.93 -5.50 4.70
CA LEU A 182 7.63 -5.64 3.42
C LEU A 182 6.69 -5.48 2.23
N PHE A 183 5.49 -6.07 2.31
CA PHE A 183 4.50 -5.97 1.25
C PHE A 183 3.97 -4.54 1.11
N SER A 184 3.68 -3.85 2.23
CA SER A 184 3.24 -2.45 2.18
C SER A 184 4.29 -1.53 1.57
N LEU A 185 5.58 -1.83 1.73
CA LEU A 185 6.66 -1.07 1.10
C LEU A 185 6.75 -1.29 -0.42
N MET A 186 6.38 -2.48 -0.91
CA MET A 186 6.69 -2.93 -2.28
C MET A 186 5.46 -3.32 -3.11
N HIS A 187 4.25 -3.03 -2.66
CA HIS A 187 3.03 -3.32 -3.41
C HIS A 187 2.80 -2.34 -4.59
N TRP A 188 1.76 -2.62 -5.36
CA TRP A 188 1.34 -1.76 -6.47
C TRP A 188 1.00 -0.33 -6.02
N PRO A 189 1.24 0.67 -6.86
CA PRO A 189 0.82 2.04 -6.58
C PRO A 189 -0.71 2.15 -6.64
N CYS A 190 -1.25 3.15 -5.93
CA CYS A 190 -2.67 3.44 -5.94
C CYS A 190 -3.18 3.81 -7.35
N SER A 191 -4.49 3.61 -7.56
CA SER A 191 -5.17 3.84 -8.84
C SER A 191 -4.92 5.24 -9.42
N THR A 192 -4.85 6.27 -8.58
CA THR A 192 -4.61 7.67 -8.99
C THR A 192 -3.23 7.86 -9.60
N THR A 193 -2.23 7.18 -9.04
CA THR A 193 -0.86 7.13 -9.58
C THR A 193 -0.85 6.40 -10.93
N LEU A 194 -1.50 5.25 -11.05
CA LEU A 194 -1.60 4.51 -12.32
C LEU A 194 -2.29 5.33 -13.43
N ILE A 195 -3.37 6.02 -13.09
CA ILE A 195 -4.07 6.94 -14.02
C ILE A 195 -3.13 8.05 -14.47
N THR A 196 -2.32 8.60 -13.57
CA THR A 196 -1.35 9.65 -13.89
C THR A 196 -0.25 9.12 -14.80
N ILE A 197 0.34 7.95 -14.50
CA ILE A 197 1.33 7.30 -15.36
C ILE A 197 0.76 7.07 -16.76
N LYS A 198 -0.47 6.59 -16.88
CA LYS A 198 -1.14 6.40 -18.17
C LYS A 198 -1.26 7.72 -18.95
N LYS A 199 -1.63 8.81 -18.28
CA LYS A 199 -1.82 10.13 -18.90
C LYS A 199 -0.50 10.74 -19.37
N GLU A 200 0.57 10.62 -18.57
CA GLU A 200 1.88 11.19 -18.89
C GLU A 200 2.65 10.36 -19.92
N THR A 201 2.58 9.03 -19.84
CA THR A 201 3.32 8.15 -20.77
C THR A 201 2.55 7.86 -22.07
N GLY A 202 1.24 8.09 -22.09
CA GLY A 202 0.36 7.77 -23.22
C GLY A 202 0.23 6.27 -23.53
N SER A 203 0.77 5.38 -22.69
CA SER A 203 0.89 3.95 -23.01
C SER A 203 0.44 3.06 -21.86
N MET A 204 -0.49 2.15 -22.16
CA MET A 204 -0.95 1.13 -21.22
C MET A 204 0.16 0.17 -20.79
N LYS A 205 1.17 -0.06 -21.66
CA LYS A 205 2.29 -0.96 -21.34
C LYS A 205 3.05 -0.47 -20.11
N TRP A 206 3.33 0.83 -20.04
CA TRP A 206 4.05 1.43 -18.90
C TRP A 206 3.22 1.42 -17.63
N THR A 207 1.91 1.67 -17.73
CA THR A 207 1.01 1.57 -16.57
C THR A 207 0.97 0.16 -15.98
N VAL A 208 0.85 -0.87 -16.84
CA VAL A 208 0.82 -2.27 -16.39
C VAL A 208 2.17 -2.69 -15.80
N LEU A 209 3.29 -2.26 -16.40
CA LEU A 209 4.63 -2.53 -15.83
C LEU A 209 4.81 -1.86 -14.47
N SER A 210 4.37 -0.62 -14.28
CA SER A 210 4.43 0.07 -12.99
C SER A 210 3.56 -0.59 -11.92
N PHE A 211 2.52 -1.32 -12.30
CA PHE A 211 1.74 -2.16 -11.39
C PHE A 211 2.43 -3.48 -11.09
N LEU A 212 2.84 -4.23 -12.14
CA LEU A 212 3.35 -5.59 -12.00
C LEU A 212 4.73 -5.67 -11.36
N ILE A 213 5.65 -4.75 -11.67
CA ILE A 213 7.03 -4.82 -11.19
C ILE A 213 7.08 -4.76 -9.65
N PRO A 214 6.49 -3.76 -8.97
CA PRO A 214 6.45 -3.75 -7.51
C PRO A 214 5.74 -4.99 -6.96
N THR A 215 4.55 -5.31 -7.49
CA THR A 215 3.75 -6.47 -7.04
C THR A 215 4.51 -7.78 -7.05
N LEU A 216 5.22 -8.08 -8.14
CA LEU A 216 6.03 -9.29 -8.28
C LEU A 216 7.22 -9.29 -7.32
N ILE A 217 7.89 -8.15 -7.18
CA ILE A 217 9.02 -8.03 -6.25
C ILE A 217 8.56 -8.19 -4.80
N GLY A 218 7.47 -7.52 -4.42
CA GLY A 218 6.89 -7.61 -3.08
C GLY A 218 6.41 -9.02 -2.75
N THR A 219 5.70 -9.68 -3.68
CA THR A 219 5.29 -11.08 -3.49
C THR A 219 6.48 -12.03 -3.36
N VAL A 220 7.50 -11.91 -4.23
CA VAL A 220 8.72 -12.74 -4.14
C VAL A 220 9.47 -12.51 -2.83
N ILE A 221 9.66 -11.26 -2.41
CA ILE A 221 10.36 -10.94 -1.16
C ILE A 221 9.59 -11.45 0.05
N CYS A 222 8.26 -11.27 0.10
CA CYS A 222 7.45 -11.77 1.20
C CYS A 222 7.45 -13.30 1.25
N PHE A 223 7.35 -13.96 0.09
CA PHE A 223 7.47 -15.41 -0.02
C PHE A 223 8.83 -15.90 0.53
N LEU A 224 9.94 -15.32 0.08
CA LEU A 224 11.27 -15.70 0.53
C LEU A 224 11.44 -15.44 2.04
N PHE A 225 11.05 -14.25 2.50
CA PHE A 225 11.11 -13.89 3.91
C PHE A 225 10.30 -14.84 4.78
N SER A 226 9.04 -15.12 4.42
CA SER A 226 8.17 -15.98 5.21
C SER A 226 8.68 -17.42 5.28
N ASN A 227 9.10 -17.99 4.17
CA ASN A 227 9.61 -19.36 4.14
C ASN A 227 10.93 -19.49 4.90
N ILE A 228 11.85 -18.53 4.75
CA ILE A 228 13.11 -18.52 5.51
C ILE A 228 12.82 -18.35 7.00
N ALA A 229 11.96 -17.41 7.38
CA ALA A 229 11.60 -17.18 8.78
C ALA A 229 10.96 -18.41 9.44
N ARG A 230 10.13 -19.16 8.71
CA ARG A 230 9.54 -20.42 9.17
C ARG A 230 10.56 -21.54 9.38
N LEU A 231 11.74 -21.50 8.77
CA LEU A 231 12.79 -22.49 9.04
C LEU A 231 13.47 -22.27 10.40
N PHE A 232 13.35 -21.07 10.97
CA PHE A 232 13.96 -20.70 12.25
C PHE A 232 13.00 -20.78 13.44
N VAL A 233 11.73 -21.19 13.21
CA VAL A 233 10.68 -21.33 14.22
C VAL A 233 10.20 -22.77 14.25
#